data_AF-A0A661SLY8-F1
#
_entry.id   AF-A0A661SLY8-F1
#
_cell.length_a   1.000
_cell.length_b   1.000
_cell.length_c   1.000
_cell.angle_alpha   90.00
_cell.angle_beta   90.00
_cell.angle_gamma   90.00
#
_symmetry.space_group_name_H-M   'P 1'
#
loop_
_entity.id
_entity.type
_entity.pdbx_description
1 polymer ?
#
loop_
_entity_poly.entity_id
_entity_poly.type
_entity_poly.pdbx_seq_one_letter_code
_entity_poly.pdbx_strand_id
1 'polypeptide(L)' 'MRYRITNLAPLVISAKFGDRNMVTTEKYIPGTSVLGLLAKQVITKKNLSDKAHENEDFCNW' A
#
# COMPACT_ATOMS: atom_id res chain seq x y z
N MET A 1 -14.89 13.63 -1.51
CA MET A 1 -13.60 14.24 -1.07
C MET A 1 -12.53 13.97 -2.12
N ARG A 2 -11.53 14.85 -2.26
CA ARG A 2 -10.41 14.70 -3.20
C ARG A 2 -9.10 14.85 -2.42
N TYR A 3 -8.13 13.97 -2.68
CA TYR A 3 -6.82 13.96 -2.04
C TYR A 3 -5.72 14.06 -3.09
N ARG A 4 -4.57 14.62 -2.71
CA ARG A 4 -3.37 14.70 -3.54
C ARG A 4 -2.22 13.98 -2.82
N ILE A 5 -1.63 13.00 -3.49
CA ILE A 5 -0.45 12.28 -3.01
C ILE A 5 0.77 12.92 -3.67
N THR A 6 1.78 13.26 -2.86
CA THR A 6 3.04 13.85 -3.32
C THR A 6 4.19 13.02 -2.78
N ASN A 7 5.14 12.67 -3.65
CA ASN A 7 6.35 11.98 -3.25
C ASN A 7 7.42 12.99 -2.84
N LEU A 8 8.06 12.76 -1.69
CA LEU A 8 9.18 13.59 -1.21
C LEU A 8 10.54 13.10 -1.77
N ALA A 9 10.56 11.90 -2.36
CA ALA A 9 11.72 11.25 -2.95
C ALA A 9 11.29 10.37 -4.13
N PRO A 10 12.23 9.91 -4.99
CA PRO A 10 11.93 8.92 -6.02
C PRO A 10 11.34 7.63 -5.42
N LEU A 11 10.28 7.11 -6.03
CA LEU A 11 9.61 5.89 -5.59
C LEU A 11 9.85 4.77 -6.60
N VAL A 12 10.07 3.55 -6.09
CA VAL A 12 10.14 2.33 -6.89
C VAL A 12 8.86 1.53 -6.65
N ILE A 13 8.15 1.23 -7.72
CA ILE A 13 6.89 0.47 -7.68
C ILE A 13 6.99 -0.67 -8.66
N SER A 14 7.28 -1.88 -8.20
CA SER A 14 7.55 -3.02 -9.08
C SER A 14 6.39 -3.30 -10.04
N ALA A 15 6.67 -3.20 -11.33
CA ALA A 15 5.74 -3.62 -12.37
C ALA A 15 5.93 -5.11 -12.69
N LYS A 16 4.85 -5.79 -13.10
CA LYS A 16 4.88 -7.24 -13.39
C LYS A 16 5.38 -7.59 -14.80
N PHE A 17 5.93 -6.62 -15.54
CA PHE A 17 6.36 -6.80 -16.92
C PHE A 17 7.84 -6.41 -17.11
N GLY A 18 8.54 -7.11 -18.00
CA GLY A 18 9.95 -6.87 -18.31
C GLY A 18 10.83 -8.10 -18.09
N ASP A 19 12.14 -7.88 -18.14
CA ASP A 19 13.15 -8.90 -17.84
C ASP A 19 13.09 -9.32 -16.37
N ARG A 20 13.22 -10.63 -16.10
CA ARG A 20 13.17 -11.20 -14.74
C ARG A 20 14.23 -10.61 -13.80
N ASN A 21 15.33 -10.10 -14.34
CA ASN A 21 16.45 -9.54 -13.61
C ASN A 21 16.39 -8.01 -13.50
N MET A 22 15.35 -7.36 -14.03
CA MET A 22 15.19 -5.91 -14.00
C MET A 22 13.91 -5.51 -13.27
N VAL A 23 14.03 -4.61 -12.30
CA VAL A 23 12.86 -4.01 -11.64
C VAL A 23 12.43 -2.79 -12.44
N THR A 24 11.34 -2.92 -13.18
CA THR A 24 10.64 -1.81 -13.83
C THR A 24 9.71 -1.13 -12.82
N THR A 25 9.68 0.20 -12.83
CA THR A 25 8.77 0.98 -11.96
C THR A 25 7.51 1.38 -12.71
N GLU A 26 6.35 1.16 -12.09
CA GLU A 26 5.05 1.63 -12.59
C GLU A 26 5.03 3.16 -12.72
N LYS A 27 4.34 3.66 -13.74
CA LYS A 27 4.20 5.12 -13.99
C LYS A 27 3.20 5.80 -13.05
N TYR A 28 2.50 5.03 -12.22
CA TYR A 28 1.48 5.50 -11.29
C TYR A 28 1.57 4.72 -9.99
N ILE A 29 0.99 5.26 -8.91
CA ILE A 29 0.84 4.54 -7.65
C ILE A 29 -0.46 3.73 -7.73
N PRO A 30 -0.43 2.38 -7.69
CA PRO A 30 -1.64 1.57 -7.70
C PRO A 30 -2.53 1.89 -6.50
N GLY A 31 -3.84 1.98 -6.71
CA GLY A 31 -4.80 2.21 -5.63
C GLY A 31 -4.73 1.14 -4.54
N THR A 32 -4.41 -0.10 -4.92
CA THR A 32 -4.17 -1.22 -3.98
C THR A 32 -2.96 -0.99 -3.09
N SER A 33 -1.89 -0.36 -3.60
CA SER A 33 -0.72 0.03 -2.80
C SER A 33 -1.06 1.13 -1.80
N VAL A 34 -1.87 2.11 -2.20
CA VAL A 34 -2.37 3.15 -1.29
C VAL A 34 -3.24 2.53 -0.20
N LEU A 35 -4.16 1.63 -0.56
CA LEU A 35 -5.00 0.91 0.39
C LEU A 35 -4.16 0.10 1.37
N GLY A 36 -3.16 -0.65 0.89
CA GLY A 36 -2.25 -1.42 1.74
C GLY A 36 -1.45 -0.54 2.70
N LEU A 37 -1.02 0.65 2.26
CA LEU A 37 -0.33 1.62 3.12
C LEU A 37 -1.24 2.12 4.24
N LEU A 38 -2.48 2.49 3.91
CA LEU A 38 -3.47 2.94 4.90
C LEU A 38 -3.85 1.81 5.86
N ALA A 39 -4.07 0.61 5.34
CA ALA A 39 -4.35 -0.59 6.14
C ALA A 39 -3.23 -0.84 7.15
N LYS A 40 -1.95 -0.77 6.72
CA LYS A 40 -0.80 -0.90 7.61
C LYS A 40 -0.80 0.17 8.71
N GLN A 41 -1.10 1.42 8.38
CA GLN A 41 -1.19 2.50 9.39
C GLN A 41 -2.26 2.20 10.44
N VAL A 42 -3.42 1.69 10.04
CA VAL A 42 -4.49 1.30 10.97
C VAL A 42 -4.06 0.13 11.85
N ILE A 43 -3.48 -0.93 11.26
CA ILE A 43 -2.96 -2.10 12.00
C ILE A 43 -1.95 -1.67 13.06
N THR A 44 -0.98 -0.82 12.69
CA THR A 44 0.03 -0.32 13.62
C THR A 44 -0.58 0.55 14.71
N LYS A 45 -1.48 1.47 14.35
CA LYS A 45 -2.10 2.40 15.31
C LYS A 45 -3.02 1.70 16.31
N LYS A 46 -3.72 0.64 15.88
CA LYS A 46 -4.59 -0.19 16.72
C LYS A 46 -3.86 -1.37 17.37
N ASN A 47 -2.56 -1.51 17.14
CA ASN A 47 -1.72 -2.61 17.64
C ASN A 47 -2.30 -4.02 17.34
N LEU A 48 -2.87 -4.19 16.15
CA LEU A 48 -3.51 -5.45 15.75
C LEU A 48 -2.51 -6.52 15.31
N SER A 49 -1.28 -6.10 14.95
CA SER A 49 -0.20 -6.99 14.51
C SER A 49 -0.69 -7.99 13.43
N ASP A 50 -0.40 -9.27 13.63
CA ASP A 50 -0.74 -10.45 12.85
C ASP A 50 -2.22 -10.88 12.98
N LYS A 51 -2.94 -10.37 13.98
CA LYS A 51 -4.36 -10.68 14.25
C LYS A 51 -5.33 -9.65 13.66
N ALA A 52 -4.87 -8.78 12.76
CA ALA A 52 -5.72 -7.79 12.11
C ALA A 52 -6.94 -8.39 11.40
N HIS A 53 -6.79 -9.61 10.86
CA HIS A 53 -7.86 -10.35 10.19
C HIS A 53 -8.97 -10.84 11.14
N GLU A 54 -8.71 -10.91 12.45
CA GLU A 54 -9.68 -11.28 13.48
C GLU A 54 -10.50 -10.07 13.98
N ASN A 55 -10.11 -8.85 13.59
CA ASN A 55 -10.77 -7.62 14.04
C ASN A 55 -11.90 -7.23 13.08
N GLU A 56 -13.15 -7.33 13.54
CA GLU A 56 -14.34 -7.03 12.73
C GLU A 56 -14.34 -5.59 12.19
N ASP A 57 -13.93 -4.61 12.99
CA ASP A 57 -13.86 -3.19 12.56
C ASP A 57 -12.83 -2.96 11.44
N PHE A 58 -11.78 -3.78 11.38
CA PHE A 58 -10.74 -3.68 10.36
C PHE A 58 -11.17 -4.37 9.06
N CYS A 59 -11.84 -5.51 9.17
CA CYS A 59 -12.30 -6.29 8.01
C CYS A 59 -13.54 -5.71 7.33
N ASN A 60 -14.39 -4.98 8.06
CA ASN A 60 -15.63 -4.38 7.54
C ASN A 60 -15.46 -2.91 7.07
N TRP A 61 -14.22 -2.49 6.82
CA TRP A 61 -13.87 -1.11 6.45
C TRP A 61 -14.08 -0.80 4.95
#